data_AF-A0AAD2DNM9-F1
#
_entry.id   AF-A0AAD2DNM9-F1
#
_cell.length_a   1.000
_cell.length_b   1.000
_cell.length_c   1.000
_cell.angle_alpha   90.00
_cell.angle_beta   90.00
_cell.angle_gamma   90.00
#
_symmetry.space_group_name_H-M   'P 1'
#
loop_
_entity.id
_entity.type
_entity.pdbx_description
1 polymer ?
#
loop_
_entity_poly.entity_id
_entity_poly.type
_entity_poly.pdbx_seq_one_letter_code
_entity_poly.pdbx_strand_id
1 'polypeptide(L)'
;MAASILCLHFHDCFANGCDGSVLLDDTSTFAGEKNKNPNKDSAGGFDVIDAIKANVEKACPSKVSCADILTLSARESVYLRLFDFDGAGNPDPTLDASILSTLRTVCPNQNNSDTNLASLDPTTTNKFDNNYFKNLINNSGLLQSDQALMGDNITASFVTTYSKFPFIFSRDFGISMVKMGNIGVLTGQDGEIRKNCRTVN
;
A
#
# COMPACT_ATOMS: atom_id res chain seq x y z
N MET A 1 -1.24 -6.92 6.52
CA MET A 1 -2.45 -6.70 5.69
C MET A 1 -2.66 -5.24 5.32
N ALA A 2 -2.77 -4.30 6.25
CA ALA A 2 -2.97 -2.87 5.94
C ALA A 2 -1.99 -2.30 4.89
N ALA A 3 -0.69 -2.52 5.06
CA ALA A 3 0.34 -2.09 4.10
C ALA A 3 0.17 -2.74 2.71
N SER A 4 -0.23 -4.02 2.67
CA SER A 4 -0.47 -4.76 1.42
C SER A 4 -1.63 -4.18 0.63
N ILE A 5 -2.73 -3.79 1.29
CA ILE A 5 -3.89 -3.15 0.64
C ILE A 5 -3.55 -1.76 0.11
N LEU A 6 -2.78 -0.97 0.87
CA LEU A 6 -2.31 0.33 0.40
C LEU A 6 -1.42 0.20 -0.85
N CYS A 7 -0.51 -0.79 -0.84
CA CYS A 7 0.34 -1.11 -2.00
C CYS A 7 -0.50 -1.58 -3.20
N LEU A 8 -1.51 -2.43 -2.96
CA LEU A 8 -2.40 -2.93 -4.00
C LEU A 8 -3.18 -1.79 -4.68
N HIS A 9 -3.67 -0.81 -3.91
CA HIS A 9 -4.31 0.38 -4.47
C HIS A 9 -3.34 1.24 -5.29
N PHE A 10 -2.09 1.39 -4.84
CA PHE A 10 -1.06 2.08 -5.62
C PHE A 10 -0.79 1.37 -6.96
N HIS A 11 -0.65 0.03 -6.95
CA HIS A 11 -0.43 -0.75 -8.17
C HIS A 11 -1.60 -0.67 -9.16
N ASP A 12 -2.85 -0.65 -8.67
CA ASP A 12 -4.04 -0.41 -9.50
C ASP A 12 -3.92 0.93 -10.24
N CYS A 13 -3.78 2.01 -9.47
CA CYS A 13 -3.79 3.36 -10.00
C CYS A 13 -2.66 3.68 -10.98
N PHE A 14 -1.50 3.02 -10.87
CA PHE A 14 -0.33 3.31 -11.70
C PHE A 14 -0.19 2.42 -12.95
N ALA A 15 -1.03 1.40 -13.13
CA ALA A 15 -1.04 0.59 -14.34
C ALA A 15 -1.83 1.27 -15.47
N ASN A 16 -3.13 1.48 -15.27
CA ASN A 16 -4.03 2.13 -16.24
C ASN A 16 -5.04 3.10 -15.59
N GLY A 17 -4.88 3.39 -14.30
CA GLY A 17 -5.84 4.14 -13.51
C GLY A 17 -6.48 3.28 -12.42
N CYS A 18 -7.19 3.91 -11.50
CA CYS A 18 -7.81 3.24 -10.37
C CYS A 18 -9.14 2.58 -10.80
N ASP A 19 -9.06 1.51 -11.58
CA ASP A 19 -10.20 0.82 -12.20
C ASP A 19 -10.43 -0.62 -11.66
N GLY A 20 -9.58 -1.05 -10.73
CA GLY A 20 -9.59 -2.39 -10.16
C GLY A 20 -9.01 -3.47 -11.09
N SER A 21 -8.37 -3.09 -12.20
CA SER A 21 -7.73 -4.01 -13.16
C SER A 21 -6.72 -4.94 -12.50
N VAL A 22 -6.00 -4.48 -11.46
CA VAL A 22 -5.05 -5.29 -10.70
C VAL A 22 -5.68 -6.52 -10.03
N LEU A 23 -6.99 -6.49 -9.80
CA LEU A 23 -7.74 -7.55 -9.12
C LEU A 23 -8.13 -8.70 -10.04
N LEU A 24 -8.10 -8.51 -11.37
CA LEU A 24 -8.47 -9.52 -12.34
C LEU A 24 -7.47 -10.68 -12.37
N ASP A 25 -7.99 -11.91 -12.44
CA ASP A 25 -7.20 -13.11 -12.68
C ASP A 25 -6.99 -13.33 -14.19
N ASP A 26 -5.94 -14.08 -14.52
CA ASP A 26 -5.65 -14.46 -15.91
C ASP A 26 -6.79 -15.32 -16.48
N THR A 27 -7.05 -15.14 -17.77
CA THR A 27 -7.94 -15.99 -18.57
C THR A 27 -7.19 -16.52 -19.79
N SER A 28 -7.83 -17.37 -20.59
CA SER A 28 -7.25 -17.86 -21.84
C SER A 28 -6.95 -16.76 -22.88
N THR A 29 -7.60 -15.60 -22.76
CA THR A 29 -7.50 -14.49 -23.72
C THR A 29 -7.00 -13.18 -23.10
N PHE A 30 -6.83 -13.13 -21.78
CA PHE A 30 -6.42 -11.93 -21.04
C PHE A 30 -5.37 -12.30 -20.00
N ALA A 31 -4.23 -11.62 -20.04
CA ALA A 31 -3.21 -11.72 -19.00
C ALA A 31 -3.43 -10.57 -18.02
N GLY A 32 -3.87 -10.91 -16.81
CA GLY A 32 -4.05 -9.99 -15.71
C GLY A 32 -2.72 -9.46 -15.17
N GLU A 33 -2.83 -8.52 -14.24
CA GLU A 33 -1.67 -7.77 -13.77
C GLU A 33 -0.91 -8.48 -12.66
N LYS A 34 -1.53 -9.46 -12.00
CA LYS A 34 -0.96 -10.19 -10.86
C LYS A 34 0.35 -10.90 -11.18
N ASN A 35 0.51 -11.35 -12.41
CA ASN A 35 1.71 -12.05 -12.88
C ASN A 35 2.75 -11.13 -13.53
N LYS A 36 2.53 -9.81 -13.53
CA LYS A 36 3.51 -8.82 -14.01
C LYS A 36 4.61 -8.60 -12.95
N ASN A 37 5.81 -8.23 -13.38
CA ASN A 37 6.99 -8.13 -12.52
C ASN A 37 6.79 -7.37 -11.19
N PRO A 38 6.05 -6.24 -11.12
CA PRO A 38 5.86 -5.54 -9.84
C PRO A 38 4.95 -6.30 -8.86
N ASN A 39 4.07 -7.17 -9.37
CA ASN A 39 3.04 -7.86 -8.61
C ASN A 39 3.38 -9.31 -8.29
N LYS A 40 4.06 -9.99 -9.22
CA LYS A 40 4.33 -11.41 -9.14
C LYS A 40 5.13 -11.72 -7.87
N ASP A 41 4.61 -12.64 -7.06
CA ASP A 41 5.20 -13.08 -5.79
C ASP A 41 5.42 -11.92 -4.77
N SER A 42 4.71 -10.79 -4.95
CA SER A 42 4.88 -9.56 -4.15
C SER A 42 3.54 -8.97 -3.69
N ALA A 43 2.61 -8.71 -4.62
CA ALA A 43 1.30 -8.16 -4.30
C ALA A 43 0.44 -9.14 -3.49
N GLY A 44 -0.32 -8.62 -2.52
CA GLY A 44 -1.13 -9.44 -1.62
C GLY A 44 -2.36 -8.70 -1.08
N GLY A 45 -3.23 -9.43 -0.38
CA GLY A 45 -4.48 -8.90 0.17
C GLY A 45 -5.71 -9.05 -0.74
N PHE A 46 -5.59 -9.78 -1.85
CA PHE A 46 -6.70 -10.06 -2.77
C PHE A 46 -7.87 -10.77 -2.09
N ASP A 47 -7.58 -11.73 -1.21
CA ASP A 47 -8.56 -12.49 -0.43
C ASP A 47 -9.38 -11.59 0.51
N VAL A 48 -8.77 -10.57 1.09
CA VAL A 48 -9.45 -9.58 1.93
C VAL A 48 -10.42 -8.76 1.07
N ILE A 49 -10.01 -8.33 -0.13
CA ILE A 49 -10.88 -7.61 -1.07
C ILE A 49 -12.06 -8.48 -1.51
N ASP A 50 -11.83 -9.76 -1.77
CA ASP A 50 -12.91 -10.72 -2.11
C ASP A 50 -13.92 -10.85 -0.96
N ALA A 51 -13.44 -10.97 0.28
CA ALA A 51 -14.29 -11.07 1.45
C ALA A 51 -15.14 -9.80 1.67
N ILE A 52 -14.53 -8.62 1.51
CA ILE A 52 -15.25 -7.34 1.57
C ILE A 52 -16.30 -7.29 0.46
N LYS A 53 -15.93 -7.63 -0.78
CA LYS A 53 -16.86 -7.64 -1.91
C LYS A 53 -18.04 -8.57 -1.68
N ALA A 54 -17.80 -9.77 -1.19
CA ALA A 54 -18.86 -10.73 -0.89
C ALA A 54 -19.85 -10.20 0.17
N ASN A 55 -19.36 -9.49 1.18
CA ASN A 55 -20.22 -8.89 2.20
C ASN A 55 -20.97 -7.66 1.66
N VAL A 56 -20.31 -6.83 0.86
CA VAL A 56 -20.93 -5.66 0.22
C VAL A 56 -22.00 -6.09 -0.77
N GLU A 57 -21.79 -7.12 -1.58
CA GLU A 57 -22.81 -7.63 -2.51
C GLU A 57 -24.03 -8.22 -1.80
N LYS A 58 -23.87 -8.81 -0.60
CA LYS A 58 -25.01 -9.25 0.23
C LYS A 58 -25.85 -8.08 0.72
N ALA A 59 -25.21 -6.97 1.08
CA ALA A 59 -25.90 -5.79 1.62
C ALA A 59 -26.46 -4.89 0.52
N CYS A 60 -25.69 -4.67 -0.54
CA CYS A 60 -25.93 -3.70 -1.60
C CYS A 60 -25.59 -4.30 -2.99
N PRO A 61 -26.44 -5.19 -3.54
CA PRO A 61 -26.15 -5.92 -4.77
C PRO A 61 -25.88 -5.00 -5.97
N SER A 62 -24.78 -5.22 -6.68
CA SER A 62 -24.38 -4.47 -7.88
C SER A 62 -24.34 -2.95 -7.70
N LYS A 63 -23.93 -2.48 -6.52
CA LYS A 63 -23.83 -1.03 -6.22
C LYS A 63 -22.42 -0.50 -6.07
N VAL A 64 -21.50 -1.28 -5.49
CA VAL A 64 -20.15 -0.80 -5.16
C VAL A 64 -19.13 -1.48 -6.06
N SER A 65 -18.34 -0.70 -6.77
CA SER A 65 -17.29 -1.23 -7.65
C SER A 65 -16.13 -1.84 -6.85
N CYS A 66 -15.35 -2.71 -7.48
CA CYS A 66 -14.14 -3.25 -6.86
C CYS A 66 -13.04 -2.18 -6.69
N ALA A 67 -12.99 -1.19 -7.59
CA ALA A 67 -12.10 -0.04 -7.49
C ALA A 67 -12.42 0.82 -6.24
N ASP A 68 -13.72 1.07 -5.98
CA ASP A 68 -14.16 1.79 -4.79
C ASP A 68 -13.83 1.01 -3.51
N ILE A 69 -14.04 -0.31 -3.50
CA ILE A 69 -13.68 -1.16 -2.36
C ILE A 69 -12.18 -1.08 -2.08
N LEU A 70 -11.33 -1.16 -3.11
CA LEU A 70 -9.88 -1.07 -2.95
C LEU A 70 -9.46 0.29 -2.40
N THR A 71 -10.02 1.38 -2.93
CA THR A 71 -9.77 2.75 -2.48
C THR A 71 -10.20 2.97 -1.03
N LEU A 72 -11.41 2.53 -0.65
CA LEU A 72 -11.91 2.62 0.71
C LEU A 72 -11.07 1.75 1.68
N SER A 73 -10.70 0.54 1.26
CA SER A 73 -9.88 -0.35 2.07
C SER A 73 -8.48 0.22 2.32
N ALA A 74 -7.90 0.91 1.33
CA ALA A 74 -6.61 1.60 1.48
C ALA A 74 -6.70 2.76 2.47
N ARG A 75 -7.77 3.56 2.42
CA ARG A 75 -8.05 4.62 3.41
C ARG A 75 -8.16 4.04 4.82
N GLU A 76 -8.98 3.00 5.01
CA GLU A 76 -9.18 2.38 6.32
C GLU A 76 -7.90 1.72 6.85
N SER A 77 -7.10 1.12 5.97
CA SER A 77 -5.81 0.52 6.32
C SER A 77 -4.84 1.52 6.97
N VAL A 78 -4.87 2.78 6.52
CA VAL A 78 -4.09 3.88 7.10
C VAL A 78 -4.75 4.40 8.38
N TYR A 79 -6.08 4.60 8.36
CA TYR A 79 -6.83 5.14 9.50
C TYR A 79 -6.76 4.24 10.74
N LEU A 80 -7.04 2.94 10.60
CA LEU A 80 -7.02 1.99 11.71
C LEU A 80 -5.62 1.88 12.32
N ARG A 81 -4.57 1.91 11.51
CA ARG A 81 -3.19 1.87 12.02
C ARG A 81 -2.82 3.12 12.82
N LEU A 82 -3.39 4.26 12.47
CA LEU A 82 -3.09 5.56 13.05
C LEU A 82 -3.87 5.87 14.33
N PHE A 83 -5.15 5.50 14.35
CA PHE A 83 -6.09 6.02 15.34
C PHE A 83 -6.83 4.93 16.12
N ASP A 84 -6.93 3.71 15.59
CA ASP A 84 -7.74 2.65 16.21
C ASP A 84 -7.23 1.25 15.86
N PHE A 85 -6.12 0.85 16.50
CA PHE A 85 -5.57 -0.49 16.35
C PHE A 85 -6.43 -1.49 17.15
N ASP A 86 -6.99 -2.48 16.46
CA ASP A 86 -7.79 -3.58 17.03
C ASP A 86 -9.03 -3.13 17.83
N GLY A 87 -9.58 -1.95 17.52
CA GLY A 87 -10.77 -1.40 18.21
C GLY A 87 -10.49 -0.83 19.60
N ALA A 88 -9.21 -0.69 19.98
CA ALA A 88 -8.79 -0.19 21.28
C ALA A 88 -8.70 1.35 21.37
N GLY A 89 -8.92 2.07 20.27
CA GLY A 89 -8.80 3.53 20.19
C GLY A 89 -7.37 4.05 20.42
N ASN A 90 -6.36 3.20 20.28
CA ASN A 90 -4.95 3.52 20.50
C ASN A 90 -4.08 3.01 19.32
N PRO A 91 -2.91 3.63 19.05
CA PRO A 91 -1.93 3.12 18.09
C PRO A 91 -1.22 1.83 18.58
N ASP A 92 -0.69 1.02 17.64
CA ASP A 92 -0.01 -0.28 17.90
C ASP A 92 1.14 -0.20 18.95
N PRO A 93 1.22 -1.11 19.95
CA PRO A 93 2.21 -1.04 21.04
C PRO A 93 3.54 -1.81 20.83
N THR A 94 3.75 -2.54 19.72
CA THR A 94 4.93 -3.43 19.56
C THR A 94 6.12 -2.73 18.86
N LEU A 95 7.25 -2.55 19.57
CA LEU A 95 8.42 -1.73 19.21
C LEU A 95 9.71 -2.52 19.46
N ASP A 96 10.68 -2.47 18.54
CA ASP A 96 12.03 -3.02 18.75
C ASP A 96 13.11 -2.09 18.15
N ALA A 97 14.33 -2.17 18.69
CA ALA A 97 15.41 -1.21 18.49
C ALA A 97 16.71 -1.81 17.90
N SER A 98 16.67 -2.91 17.16
CA SER A 98 17.88 -3.53 16.60
C SER A 98 17.80 -3.75 15.08
N ILE A 99 18.53 -2.93 14.31
CA ILE A 99 18.25 -2.76 12.87
C ILE A 99 19.40 -3.25 11.97
N LEU A 100 20.64 -2.83 12.18
CA LEU A 100 21.70 -3.13 11.21
C LEU A 100 22.21 -4.58 11.30
N SER A 101 22.36 -5.13 12.51
CA SER A 101 22.75 -6.54 12.68
C SER A 101 21.64 -7.47 12.19
N THR A 102 20.39 -7.11 12.44
CA THR A 102 19.20 -7.87 12.08
C THR A 102 19.07 -7.99 10.56
N LEU A 103 19.25 -6.89 9.81
CA LEU A 103 19.14 -6.92 8.34
C LEU A 103 20.18 -7.85 7.69
N ARG A 104 21.42 -7.91 8.21
CA ARG A 104 22.45 -8.82 7.70
C ARG A 104 22.16 -10.30 8.03
N THR A 105 21.43 -10.57 9.11
CA THR A 105 20.97 -11.91 9.46
C THR A 105 19.75 -12.32 8.63
N VAL A 106 18.84 -11.39 8.36
CA VAL A 106 17.60 -11.63 7.58
C VAL A 106 17.91 -11.81 6.10
N CYS A 107 18.83 -11.01 5.54
CA CYS A 107 19.22 -11.09 4.13
C CYS A 107 20.71 -11.49 4.02
N PRO A 108 21.07 -12.76 4.29
CA PRO A 108 22.44 -13.22 4.13
C PRO A 108 22.82 -13.21 2.65
N ASN A 109 24.09 -12.93 2.33
CA ASN A 109 24.63 -13.02 0.96
C ASN A 109 24.77 -14.49 0.52
N GLN A 110 23.67 -15.21 0.45
CA GLN A 110 23.57 -16.61 0.03
C GLN A 110 22.60 -16.73 -1.15
N ASN A 111 22.93 -17.61 -2.10
CA ASN A 111 22.25 -17.75 -3.39
C ASN A 111 20.89 -18.49 -3.34
N ASN A 112 20.19 -18.51 -2.20
CA ASN A 112 18.99 -19.33 -2.03
C ASN A 112 17.89 -18.64 -1.22
N SER A 113 16.86 -18.21 -1.96
CA SER A 113 15.54 -17.71 -1.52
C SER A 113 15.49 -16.23 -1.10
N ASP A 114 15.07 -15.40 -2.06
CA ASP A 114 14.79 -13.95 -1.95
C ASP A 114 13.45 -13.67 -1.23
N THR A 115 12.95 -14.62 -0.43
CA THR A 115 11.63 -14.56 0.22
C THR A 115 11.69 -13.99 1.64
N ASN A 116 12.88 -13.64 2.13
CA ASN A 116 13.04 -13.09 3.46
C ASN A 116 12.51 -11.65 3.50
N LEU A 117 11.57 -11.39 4.41
CA LEU A 117 10.95 -10.08 4.55
C LEU A 117 11.71 -9.24 5.58
N ALA A 118 12.04 -8.00 5.20
CA ALA A 118 12.56 -6.96 6.08
C ALA A 118 11.56 -5.80 6.20
N SER A 119 11.57 -5.12 7.34
CA SER A 119 10.68 -3.98 7.58
C SER A 119 11.12 -2.74 6.81
N LEU A 120 10.22 -2.16 5.99
CA LEU A 120 10.47 -0.91 5.26
C LEU A 120 10.70 0.30 6.19
N ASP A 121 10.05 0.31 7.35
CA ASP A 121 10.38 1.20 8.47
C ASP A 121 10.84 0.33 9.65
N PRO A 122 12.14 0.16 9.87
CA PRO A 122 12.62 -0.70 10.94
C PRO A 122 12.49 -0.07 12.33
N THR A 123 12.25 1.23 12.44
CA THR A 123 12.04 1.94 13.72
C THR A 123 10.61 1.74 14.21
N THR A 124 9.65 1.78 13.28
CA THR A 124 8.23 1.57 13.56
C THR A 124 7.56 0.71 12.49
N THR A 125 7.91 -0.57 12.45
CA THR A 125 7.48 -1.59 11.44
C THR A 125 6.00 -1.59 11.09
N ASN A 126 5.20 -1.21 12.07
CA ASN A 126 3.78 -1.41 12.09
C ASN A 126 3.03 -0.09 12.35
N LYS A 127 3.69 1.06 12.28
CA LYS A 127 3.01 2.35 12.44
C LYS A 127 3.09 3.14 11.15
N PHE A 128 1.99 3.79 10.85
CA PHE A 128 1.99 4.81 9.83
C PHE A 128 2.38 6.12 10.51
N ASP A 129 3.63 6.52 10.44
CA ASP A 129 4.08 7.77 11.05
C ASP A 129 5.23 8.39 10.24
N ASN A 130 5.85 9.43 10.79
CA ASN A 130 6.91 10.14 10.10
C ASN A 130 8.33 9.59 10.39
N ASN A 131 8.47 8.46 11.09
CA ASN A 131 9.77 7.84 11.35
C ASN A 131 10.42 7.34 10.05
N TYR A 132 9.63 6.95 9.04
CA TYR A 132 10.13 6.75 7.68
C TYR A 132 11.08 7.90 7.25
N PHE A 133 10.65 9.15 7.36
CA PHE A 133 11.47 10.31 6.99
C PHE A 133 12.64 10.56 7.95
N LYS A 134 12.50 10.22 9.24
CA LYS A 134 13.64 10.29 10.18
C LYS A 134 14.71 9.25 9.84
N ASN A 135 14.32 8.05 9.40
CA ASN A 135 15.25 7.03 8.94
C ASN A 135 16.04 7.52 7.73
N LEU A 136 15.39 8.22 6.77
CA LEU A 136 16.08 8.76 5.59
C LEU A 136 17.15 9.81 5.95
N ILE A 137 16.85 10.68 6.92
CA ILE A 137 17.82 11.68 7.43
C ILE A 137 19.02 10.99 8.08
N ASN A 138 18.79 9.84 8.71
CA ASN A 138 19.83 9.03 9.34
C ASN A 138 20.46 8.01 8.37
N ASN A 139 20.30 8.19 7.05
CA ASN A 139 20.82 7.28 6.01
C ASN A 139 20.43 5.80 6.23
N SER A 140 19.24 5.59 6.77
CA SER A 140 18.70 4.28 7.15
C SER A 140 17.46 3.89 6.36
N GLY A 141 17.26 4.46 5.17
CA GLY A 141 16.22 4.00 4.22
C GLY A 141 16.53 2.59 3.73
N LEU A 142 15.51 1.71 3.70
CA LEU A 142 15.73 0.31 3.33
C LEU A 142 15.93 0.13 1.82
N LEU A 143 15.07 0.75 1.00
CA LEU A 143 15.18 0.64 -0.45
C LEU A 143 16.06 1.75 -1.02
N GLN A 144 16.71 1.46 -2.15
CA GLN A 144 17.48 2.47 -2.87
C GLN A 144 16.61 3.68 -3.26
N SER A 145 15.37 3.44 -3.68
CA SER A 145 14.40 4.49 -4.00
C SER A 145 14.04 5.37 -2.82
N ASP A 146 14.04 4.82 -1.60
CA ASP A 146 13.78 5.59 -0.38
C ASP A 146 14.94 6.55 -0.11
N GLN A 147 16.17 6.02 -0.08
CA GLN A 147 17.34 6.82 0.24
C GLN A 147 17.67 7.84 -0.87
N ALA A 148 17.26 7.57 -2.11
CA ALA A 148 17.37 8.49 -3.24
C ALA A 148 16.58 9.81 -3.03
N LEU A 149 15.54 9.82 -2.18
CA LEU A 149 14.81 11.06 -1.86
C LEU A 149 15.69 12.13 -1.18
N MET A 150 16.81 11.73 -0.58
CA MET A 150 17.79 12.65 0.01
C MET A 150 18.86 13.12 -1.01
N GLY A 151 18.85 12.60 -2.24
CA GLY A 151 19.83 12.91 -3.28
C GLY A 151 19.52 14.19 -4.08
N ASP A 152 18.29 14.69 -4.02
CA ASP A 152 17.87 15.95 -4.64
C ASP A 152 17.46 16.98 -3.56
N ASN A 153 17.82 18.25 -3.78
CA ASN A 153 17.59 19.31 -2.80
C ASN A 153 16.11 19.58 -2.53
N ILE A 154 15.24 19.42 -3.53
CA ILE A 154 13.81 19.68 -3.39
C ILE A 154 13.19 18.56 -2.57
N THR A 155 13.43 17.30 -2.94
CA THR A 155 12.90 16.16 -2.21
C THR A 155 13.46 16.06 -0.80
N ALA A 156 14.76 16.36 -0.60
CA ALA A 156 15.38 16.39 0.72
C ALA A 156 14.76 17.44 1.66
N SER A 157 14.31 18.57 1.11
CA SER A 157 13.59 19.61 1.88
C SER A 157 12.24 19.11 2.38
N PHE A 158 11.48 18.38 1.54
CA PHE A 158 10.24 17.72 1.96
C PHE A 158 10.50 16.65 3.02
N VAL A 159 11.51 15.78 2.81
CA VAL A 159 11.90 14.75 3.81
C VAL A 159 12.25 15.40 5.15
N THR A 160 13.04 16.48 5.13
CA THR A 160 13.40 17.24 6.32
C THR A 160 12.17 17.81 7.01
N THR A 161 11.22 18.36 6.26
CA THR A 161 9.98 18.91 6.79
C THR A 161 9.12 17.83 7.43
N TYR A 162 8.85 16.74 6.71
CA TYR A 162 8.02 15.63 7.19
C TYR A 162 8.62 14.94 8.41
N SER A 163 9.94 14.80 8.49
CA SER A 163 10.61 14.24 9.67
C SER A 163 10.39 15.05 10.96
N LYS A 164 10.24 16.37 10.84
CA LYS A 164 10.08 17.31 11.96
C LYS A 164 8.62 17.55 12.32
N PHE A 165 7.74 17.50 11.31
CA PHE A 165 6.33 17.90 11.44
C PHE A 165 5.39 16.76 11.00
N PRO A 166 5.03 15.83 11.91
CA PRO A 166 4.13 14.72 11.61
C PRO A 166 2.79 15.17 11.01
N PHE A 167 2.24 16.29 11.51
CA PHE A 167 0.98 16.84 11.00
C PHE A 167 1.05 17.22 9.52
N ILE A 168 2.17 17.82 9.09
CA ILE A 168 2.36 18.23 7.69
C ILE A 168 2.46 16.99 6.79
N PHE A 169 3.19 15.97 7.24
CA PHE A 169 3.21 14.67 6.56
C PHE A 169 1.82 14.07 6.41
N SER A 170 1.07 13.89 7.51
CA SER A 170 -0.25 13.25 7.45
C SER A 170 -1.23 14.02 6.55
N ARG A 171 -1.18 15.36 6.59
CA ARG A 171 -2.00 16.22 5.71
C ARG A 171 -1.66 16.01 4.24
N ASP A 172 -0.38 16.12 3.89
CA ASP A 172 0.06 16.08 2.49
C ASP A 172 -0.03 14.65 1.92
N PHE A 173 0.14 13.63 2.76
CA PHE A 173 -0.14 12.25 2.42
C PHE A 173 -1.62 12.07 2.06
N GLY A 174 -2.56 12.55 2.89
CA GLY A 174 -3.99 12.48 2.60
C GLY A 174 -4.36 13.17 1.27
N ILE A 175 -3.81 14.35 1.01
CA ILE A 175 -4.00 15.05 -0.27
C ILE A 175 -3.44 14.24 -1.44
N SER A 176 -2.27 13.63 -1.27
CA SER A 176 -1.62 12.83 -2.32
C SER A 176 -2.41 11.56 -2.63
N MET A 177 -2.97 10.91 -1.59
CA MET A 177 -3.85 9.74 -1.76
C MET A 177 -5.12 10.08 -2.54
N VAL A 178 -5.75 11.24 -2.27
CA VAL A 178 -6.91 11.70 -3.05
C VAL A 178 -6.53 11.95 -4.51
N LYS A 179 -5.37 12.55 -4.77
CA LYS A 179 -4.88 12.76 -6.14
C LYS A 179 -4.62 11.43 -6.85
N MET A 180 -3.99 10.48 -6.17
CA MET A 180 -3.73 9.14 -6.70
C MET A 180 -5.04 8.41 -7.02
N GLY A 181 -6.01 8.42 -6.10
CA GLY A 181 -7.31 7.78 -6.28
C GLY A 181 -8.18 8.36 -7.42
N ASN A 182 -7.80 9.52 -7.98
CA ASN A 182 -8.48 10.15 -9.11
C ASN A 182 -7.82 9.85 -10.46
N ILE A 183 -6.74 9.07 -10.50
CA ILE A 183 -6.04 8.73 -11.75
C ILE A 183 -6.89 7.75 -12.55
N GLY A 184 -7.22 8.11 -13.80
CA GLY A 184 -7.80 7.18 -14.80
C GLY A 184 -9.11 6.49 -14.37
N VAL A 185 -9.90 7.11 -13.49
CA VAL A 185 -11.14 6.52 -12.99
C VAL A 185 -12.17 6.38 -14.10
N LEU A 186 -12.81 5.21 -14.17
CA LEU A 186 -13.95 4.95 -15.06
C LEU A 186 -15.23 5.41 -14.38
N THR A 187 -16.07 6.17 -15.10
CA THR A 187 -17.28 6.79 -14.53
C THR A 187 -18.47 6.67 -15.48
N GLY A 188 -19.68 6.84 -14.95
CA GLY A 188 -20.89 6.82 -15.75
C GLY A 188 -21.16 5.44 -16.35
N GLN A 189 -21.07 5.32 -17.68
CA GLN A 189 -21.27 4.07 -18.40
C GLN A 189 -19.96 3.38 -18.81
N ASP A 190 -18.81 4.02 -18.55
CA ASP A 190 -17.52 3.42 -18.82
C ASP A 190 -17.17 2.41 -17.73
N GLY A 191 -16.88 1.17 -18.14
CA GLY A 191 -16.58 0.06 -17.23
C GLY A 191 -17.83 -0.65 -16.69
N GLU A 192 -17.67 -1.33 -15.54
CA GLU A 192 -18.75 -2.11 -14.92
C GLU A 192 -18.61 -2.24 -13.40
N ILE A 193 -19.74 -2.50 -12.75
CA ILE A 193 -19.75 -2.94 -11.35
C ILE A 193 -19.66 -4.46 -11.33
N ARG A 194 -18.44 -4.97 -11.22
CA ARG A 194 -18.17 -6.41 -11.11
C ARG A 194 -18.81 -7.00 -9.86
N LYS A 195 -19.44 -8.18 -9.97
CA LYS A 195 -19.94 -8.95 -8.80
C LYS A 195 -18.82 -9.72 -8.10
N ASN A 196 -17.82 -10.16 -8.88
CA ASN A 196 -16.61 -10.80 -8.40
C ASN A 196 -15.40 -9.97 -8.86
N CYS A 197 -14.54 -9.56 -7.94
CA CYS A 197 -13.39 -8.71 -8.28
C CYS A 197 -12.29 -9.42 -9.08
N ARG A 198 -12.40 -10.72 -9.31
CA ARG A 198 -11.43 -11.52 -10.06
C ARG A 198 -11.79 -11.69 -11.53
N THR A 199 -13.04 -11.43 -11.91
CA THR A 199 -13.53 -11.69 -13.27
C THR A 199 -14.40 -10.55 -13.76
N VAL A 200 -14.43 -10.36 -15.07
CA VAL A 200 -15.49 -9.55 -15.71
C VAL A 200 -16.86 -10.24 -15.54
N ASN A 201 -17.96 -9.47 -15.58
CA ASN A 201 -19.31 -10.04 -15.39
C ASN A 201 -19.78 -10.93 -16.55
#